data_AF-A0A7V5GTC2-F1
#
_entry.id   AF-A0A7V5GTC2-F1
#
_cell.length_a   1.000
_cell.length_b   1.000
_cell.length_c   1.000
_cell.angle_alpha   90.00
_cell.angle_beta   90.00
_cell.angle_gamma   90.00
#
_symmetry.space_group_name_H-M   'P 1'
#
loop_
_entity.id
_entity.type
_entity.pdbx_description
1 polymer ?
#
loop_
_entity_poly.entity_id
_entity_poly.type
_entity_poly.pdbx_seq_one_letter_code
_entity_poly.pdbx_strand_id
1 'polypeptide(L)'
;MMKRISILIPLICVLTIVLWRFTSARPITYYHYLSNFETTENDEIIWFWTYDTIWGPLHSNDYIGLKYSPHFFGQVSTCKDRFISFQNNGHFEIEPVFNAPPVLLPESYPHLIRMAFPVIEDDDGRLMTRIVLRGESGFDVYQYPMGEPSPEPGDEGRRTRHYRQVDERVIYVDGKSEVCGVLVGRMTIYSSGDMYLVDNIIYDGARAANGWFDEDEMEHMLGLVSDRNIIIRNNYHNGRDNGFWAHQEAAIQWHSITINAALVALDQSFTFEHQNDDWEAYQGPMPDDRGIIHLKGSIAQYRKGYLHRSNHLGTGYSRDFQYDTRLMESAPPGLESDEPQGVSGNYDILNLFDGPYLLSAVTVRKLIVRAGVEVILRGNDALHVSDTLEVNGTVEQPVIFSTEEDIYPGTIRVSGGLFSRAYFRHTNATSMVTLRFRADSIDFDHCRISGEVFVGGDVRFVSNLFSSPVELTSYDQALVDRNVFEDGLRIKGSVEDGEVYNNTFAGSQHNTGLELSHFRSIEFVNNIIAFNRKGIEQHYRGEPILRYNCVYGNRGGDYIDCEPGEGSISA
;
A
#
# COMPACT_ATOMS: atom_id res chain seq x y z
N MET A 1 19.20 45.63 -14.83
CA MET A 1 19.07 44.81 -13.61
C MET A 1 17.79 43.96 -13.59
N MET A 2 17.28 43.48 -14.74
CA MET A 2 16.05 42.64 -14.82
C MET A 2 16.14 41.63 -15.98
N LYS A 3 17.10 40.69 -15.94
CA LYS A 3 17.23 39.64 -16.98
C LYS A 3 17.50 38.22 -16.44
N ARG A 4 17.36 37.96 -15.14
CA ARG A 4 17.65 36.63 -14.54
C ARG A 4 16.44 35.86 -13.98
N ILE A 5 15.22 36.40 -14.08
CA ILE A 5 14.02 35.76 -13.49
C ILE A 5 13.35 34.76 -14.47
N SER A 6 13.59 34.87 -15.78
CA SER A 6 12.87 34.07 -16.79
C SER A 6 13.29 32.60 -16.89
N ILE A 7 14.39 32.17 -16.26
CA ILE A 7 14.86 30.77 -16.28
C ILE A 7 14.39 29.99 -15.04
N LEU A 8 14.05 30.68 -13.94
CA LEU A 8 13.67 30.03 -12.68
C LEU A 8 12.24 29.44 -12.72
N ILE A 9 11.33 30.09 -13.45
CA ILE A 9 9.91 29.67 -13.53
C ILE A 9 9.73 28.33 -14.25
N PRO A 10 10.31 28.08 -15.46
CA PRO A 10 10.17 26.77 -16.09
C PRO A 10 10.90 25.66 -15.31
N LEU A 11 12.00 25.97 -14.61
CA LEU A 11 12.68 25.00 -13.75
C LEU A 11 11.84 24.64 -12.54
N ILE A 12 11.19 25.61 -11.88
CA ILE A 12 10.27 25.37 -10.77
C ILE A 12 9.03 24.61 -11.27
N CYS A 13 8.46 24.95 -12.43
CA CYS A 13 7.33 24.20 -13.00
C CYS A 13 7.69 22.76 -13.37
N VAL A 14 8.87 22.51 -13.95
CA VAL A 14 9.37 21.15 -14.23
C VAL A 14 9.68 20.41 -12.92
N LEU A 15 10.27 21.07 -11.92
CA LEU A 15 10.53 20.48 -10.61
C LEU A 15 9.21 20.16 -9.90
N THR A 16 8.19 21.03 -9.95
CA THR A 16 6.87 20.76 -9.35
C THR A 16 6.10 19.70 -10.09
N ILE A 17 6.21 19.60 -11.43
CA ILE A 17 5.57 18.52 -12.21
C ILE A 17 6.26 17.17 -11.96
N VAL A 18 7.58 17.15 -11.76
CA VAL A 18 8.33 15.94 -11.37
C VAL A 18 8.11 15.59 -9.90
N LEU A 19 8.00 16.59 -9.02
CA LEU A 19 7.65 16.47 -7.59
C LEU A 19 6.14 16.32 -7.35
N TRP A 20 5.29 16.23 -8.37
CA TRP A 20 3.88 15.83 -8.23
C TRP A 20 3.62 14.41 -8.74
N ARG A 21 4.62 13.77 -9.34
CA ARG A 21 4.58 12.34 -9.65
C ARG A 21 4.91 11.47 -8.44
N PHE A 22 4.58 11.94 -7.22
CA PHE A 22 4.74 11.14 -6.03
C PHE A 22 3.57 10.15 -5.95
N THR A 23 3.94 8.89 -6.13
CA THR A 23 3.07 7.73 -6.02
C THR A 23 2.60 7.59 -4.59
N SER A 24 1.37 7.99 -4.36
CA SER A 24 0.61 7.55 -3.20
C SER A 24 0.64 6.01 -3.09
N ALA A 25 0.47 5.42 -1.90
CA ALA A 25 0.06 4.03 -1.76
C ALA A 25 -1.27 3.90 -2.50
N ARG A 26 -1.16 3.53 -3.76
CA ARG A 26 -2.30 3.52 -4.67
C ARG A 26 -3.17 2.31 -4.29
N PRO A 27 -4.49 2.49 -4.10
CA PRO A 27 -5.38 1.35 -3.91
C PRO A 27 -5.19 0.41 -5.10
N ILE A 28 -5.42 -0.89 -4.94
CA ILE A 28 -5.26 -1.84 -6.06
C ILE A 28 -6.16 -1.49 -7.27
N THR A 29 -7.25 -0.75 -7.03
CA THR A 29 -8.15 -0.20 -8.04
C THR A 29 -7.58 0.98 -8.83
N TYR A 30 -6.47 1.57 -8.36
CA TYR A 30 -5.72 2.58 -9.10
C TYR A 30 -5.21 2.04 -10.43
N TYR A 31 -4.79 0.78 -10.47
CA TYR A 31 -4.30 0.18 -11.70
C TYR A 31 -5.50 -0.21 -12.53
N HIS A 32 -5.51 0.18 -13.80
CA HIS A 32 -6.45 -0.43 -14.74
C HIS A 32 -6.21 -1.94 -14.83
N TYR A 33 -4.94 -2.34 -14.78
CA TYR A 33 -4.54 -3.73 -14.81
C TYR A 33 -3.38 -3.98 -13.83
N LEU A 34 -3.62 -4.87 -12.87
CA LEU A 34 -2.65 -5.33 -11.87
C LEU A 34 -2.61 -6.86 -11.84
N SER A 35 -1.40 -7.44 -11.87
CA SER A 35 -1.19 -8.89 -11.73
C SER A 35 -0.01 -9.22 -10.80
N ASN A 36 -0.11 -10.30 -10.01
CA ASN A 36 1.08 -10.87 -9.36
C ASN A 36 1.90 -11.75 -10.31
N PHE A 37 1.23 -12.55 -11.15
CA PHE A 37 1.84 -13.47 -12.09
C PHE A 37 1.24 -13.32 -13.50
N GLU A 38 2.10 -13.29 -14.52
CA GLU A 38 1.72 -13.19 -15.94
C GLU A 38 1.69 -14.56 -16.64
N THR A 39 1.88 -15.63 -15.88
CA THR A 39 1.84 -17.03 -16.34
C THR A 39 0.64 -17.79 -15.80
N THR A 40 0.19 -18.83 -16.49
CA THR A 40 -0.80 -19.79 -15.96
C THR A 40 -0.22 -20.63 -14.82
N GLU A 41 -1.05 -21.45 -14.16
CA GLU A 41 -0.59 -22.44 -13.19
C GLU A 41 0.40 -23.46 -13.78
N ASN A 42 0.42 -23.62 -15.10
CA ASN A 42 1.34 -24.48 -15.83
C ASN A 42 2.55 -23.71 -16.41
N ASP A 43 2.84 -22.51 -15.88
CA ASP A 43 3.94 -21.62 -16.29
C ASP A 43 3.87 -21.15 -17.76
N GLU A 44 2.68 -21.15 -18.38
CA GLU A 44 2.50 -20.62 -19.72
C GLU A 44 2.35 -19.11 -19.70
N ILE A 45 3.17 -18.38 -20.45
CA ILE A 45 3.08 -16.92 -20.54
C ILE A 45 1.80 -16.51 -21.27
N ILE A 46 1.00 -15.65 -20.65
CA ILE A 46 -0.15 -15.02 -21.29
C ILE A 46 0.26 -13.67 -21.87
N TRP A 47 0.38 -13.64 -23.19
CA TRP A 47 0.87 -12.49 -23.92
C TRP A 47 -0.17 -11.35 -23.98
N PHE A 48 0.31 -10.12 -23.78
CA PHE A 48 -0.32 -8.97 -24.42
C PHE A 48 0.05 -8.99 -25.91
N TRP A 49 -0.93 -8.90 -26.80
CA TRP A 49 -0.72 -9.03 -28.24
C TRP A 49 -1.33 -7.88 -29.05
N THR A 50 -1.17 -7.88 -30.38
CA THR A 50 -1.53 -6.75 -31.27
C THR A 50 -2.91 -6.14 -31.02
N TYR A 51 -3.89 -6.95 -30.63
CA TYR A 51 -5.26 -6.47 -30.44
C TYR A 51 -5.52 -5.91 -29.04
N ASP A 52 -4.56 -6.01 -28.13
CA ASP A 52 -4.69 -5.44 -26.80
C ASP A 52 -4.37 -3.95 -26.83
N THR A 53 -5.37 -3.16 -26.44
CA THR A 53 -5.22 -1.74 -26.16
C THR A 53 -5.62 -1.47 -24.72
N ILE A 54 -4.73 -0.85 -23.96
CA ILE A 54 -4.96 -0.54 -22.54
C ILE A 54 -4.88 0.96 -22.32
N TRP A 55 -5.99 1.53 -21.87
CA TRP A 55 -6.15 2.95 -21.56
C TRP A 55 -6.07 3.18 -20.06
N GLY A 56 -4.88 3.08 -19.46
CA GLY A 56 -4.72 3.31 -18.03
C GLY A 56 -3.41 2.74 -17.47
N PRO A 57 -3.13 2.97 -16.18
CA PRO A 57 -1.95 2.43 -15.53
C PRO A 57 -1.98 0.90 -15.46
N LEU A 58 -0.85 0.27 -15.79
CA LEU A 58 -0.65 -1.17 -15.76
C LEU A 58 0.57 -1.49 -14.89
N HIS A 59 0.39 -2.44 -13.98
CA HIS A 59 1.48 -2.99 -13.18
C HIS A 59 1.47 -4.51 -13.16
N SER A 60 2.65 -5.11 -13.17
CA SER A 60 2.79 -6.53 -12.85
C SER A 60 3.97 -6.76 -11.91
N ASN A 61 3.76 -7.58 -10.88
CA ASN A 61 4.86 -8.05 -10.04
C ASN A 61 5.76 -9.07 -10.77
N ASP A 62 5.35 -9.53 -11.94
CA ASP A 62 6.07 -10.46 -12.78
C ASP A 62 6.50 -9.85 -14.12
N TYR A 63 7.16 -10.66 -14.96
CA TYR A 63 7.54 -10.28 -16.31
C TYR A 63 6.32 -10.09 -17.17
N ILE A 64 6.14 -8.89 -17.72
CA ILE A 64 5.09 -8.64 -18.71
C ILE A 64 5.50 -9.27 -20.05
N GLY A 65 4.66 -10.19 -20.55
CA GLY A 65 4.80 -10.83 -21.85
C GLY A 65 4.20 -9.97 -22.97
N LEU A 66 5.01 -9.57 -23.96
CA LEU A 66 4.61 -8.76 -25.10
C LEU A 66 4.83 -9.50 -26.42
N LYS A 67 3.80 -9.54 -27.25
CA LYS A 67 3.81 -10.22 -28.55
C LYS A 67 3.32 -9.28 -29.64
N TYR A 68 4.06 -9.11 -30.73
CA TYR A 68 3.65 -8.21 -31.82
C TYR A 68 3.47 -6.76 -31.36
N SER A 69 2.33 -6.10 -31.61
CA SER A 69 2.19 -4.64 -31.37
C SER A 69 1.03 -4.29 -30.43
N PRO A 70 1.06 -4.67 -29.14
CA PRO A 70 0.09 -4.18 -28.14
C PRO A 70 0.29 -2.67 -27.89
N HIS A 71 -0.78 -1.96 -27.53
CA HIS A 71 -0.75 -0.50 -27.32
C HIS A 71 -1.11 -0.15 -25.87
N PHE A 72 -0.26 0.66 -25.22
CA PHE A 72 -0.45 1.11 -23.84
C PHE A 72 -0.45 2.64 -23.77
N PHE A 73 -1.55 3.21 -23.31
CA PHE A 73 -1.76 4.67 -23.22
C PHE A 73 -1.64 5.22 -21.79
N GLY A 74 -1.29 4.38 -20.81
CA GLY A 74 -0.97 4.79 -19.44
C GLY A 74 0.42 4.31 -18.99
N GLN A 75 0.77 4.62 -17.74
CA GLN A 75 2.05 4.18 -17.17
C GLN A 75 2.10 2.65 -17.08
N VAL A 76 3.06 2.03 -17.76
CA VAL A 76 3.37 0.61 -17.62
C VAL A 76 4.52 0.44 -16.62
N SER A 77 4.39 -0.49 -15.70
CA SER A 77 5.43 -0.79 -14.72
C SER A 77 5.52 -2.27 -14.40
N THR A 78 6.71 -2.74 -14.02
CA THR A 78 6.92 -4.11 -13.56
C THR A 78 8.02 -4.18 -12.50
N CYS A 79 7.91 -5.14 -11.60
CA CYS A 79 8.95 -5.48 -10.63
C CYS A 79 10.19 -6.12 -11.25
N LYS A 80 10.11 -6.52 -12.52
CA LYS A 80 11.22 -7.12 -13.25
C LYS A 80 12.04 -6.04 -13.95
N ASP A 81 13.24 -6.43 -14.34
CA ASP A 81 14.21 -5.58 -15.02
C ASP A 81 13.96 -5.41 -16.52
N ARG A 82 13.01 -6.18 -17.08
CA ARG A 82 12.64 -6.18 -18.51
C ARG A 82 11.28 -6.82 -18.77
N PHE A 83 10.82 -6.71 -20.01
CA PHE A 83 9.72 -7.50 -20.54
C PHE A 83 10.20 -8.81 -21.15
N ILE A 84 9.30 -9.79 -21.26
CA ILE A 84 9.49 -10.95 -22.14
C ILE A 84 8.84 -10.62 -23.48
N SER A 85 9.60 -10.69 -24.57
CA SER A 85 9.14 -10.22 -25.87
C SER A 85 9.20 -11.31 -26.95
N PHE A 86 8.16 -11.40 -27.78
CA PHE A 86 8.15 -12.22 -29.00
C PHE A 86 7.68 -11.39 -30.20
N GLN A 87 8.59 -11.14 -31.16
CA GLN A 87 8.32 -10.31 -32.34
C GLN A 87 7.67 -8.96 -31.96
N ASN A 88 8.11 -8.36 -30.85
CA ASN A 88 7.44 -7.23 -30.21
C ASN A 88 7.84 -5.89 -30.83
N ASN A 89 6.83 -5.07 -31.10
CA ASN A 89 6.88 -3.67 -31.45
C ASN A 89 5.69 -2.96 -30.76
N GLY A 90 5.56 -3.18 -29.44
CA GLY A 90 4.53 -2.57 -28.61
C GLY A 90 4.71 -1.06 -28.50
N HIS A 91 3.59 -0.33 -28.48
CA HIS A 91 3.54 1.12 -28.31
C HIS A 91 3.35 1.47 -26.85
N PHE A 92 4.18 2.39 -26.35
CA PHE A 92 4.07 2.94 -25.00
C PHE A 92 4.00 4.46 -25.09
N GLU A 93 2.89 5.04 -24.65
CA GLU A 93 2.73 6.49 -24.58
C GLU A 93 3.66 7.12 -23.53
N ILE A 94 3.94 6.36 -22.47
CA ILE A 94 4.83 6.74 -21.37
C ILE A 94 5.90 5.66 -21.23
N GLU A 95 7.17 6.07 -21.04
CA GLU A 95 8.28 5.13 -20.87
C GLU A 95 8.01 4.16 -19.71
N PRO A 96 8.15 2.84 -19.92
CA PRO A 96 7.95 1.86 -18.87
C PRO A 96 8.89 2.00 -17.69
N VAL A 97 8.39 1.69 -16.49
CA VAL A 97 9.19 1.65 -15.25
C VAL A 97 9.51 0.21 -14.87
N PHE A 98 10.79 -0.14 -14.90
CA PHE A 98 11.32 -1.45 -14.49
C PHE A 98 11.82 -1.41 -13.05
N ASN A 99 11.90 -2.59 -12.41
CA ASN A 99 12.23 -2.74 -11.00
C ASN A 99 11.38 -1.84 -10.09
N ALA A 100 10.11 -1.64 -10.47
CA ALA A 100 9.15 -0.99 -9.60
C ALA A 100 8.97 -1.81 -8.31
N PRO A 101 8.66 -1.19 -7.16
CA PRO A 101 8.28 -1.95 -5.98
C PRO A 101 7.03 -2.81 -6.24
N PRO A 102 6.92 -3.99 -5.62
CA PRO A 102 5.74 -4.83 -5.78
C PRO A 102 4.50 -4.18 -5.19
N VAL A 103 3.39 -4.31 -5.93
CA VAL A 103 2.06 -3.95 -5.44
C VAL A 103 1.44 -5.19 -4.82
N LEU A 104 1.18 -5.15 -3.52
CA LEU A 104 0.69 -6.31 -2.80
C LEU A 104 -0.81 -6.49 -3.03
N LEU A 105 -1.20 -7.66 -3.53
CA LEU A 105 -2.58 -8.14 -3.41
C LEU A 105 -2.72 -8.86 -2.05
N PRO A 106 -3.71 -8.50 -1.23
CA PRO A 106 -3.97 -9.22 0.00
C PRO A 106 -4.53 -10.62 -0.29
N GLU A 107 -4.37 -11.55 0.65
CA GLU A 107 -4.92 -12.91 0.51
C GLU A 107 -6.45 -12.95 0.71
N SER A 108 -6.99 -12.00 1.47
CA SER A 108 -8.41 -11.83 1.75
C SER A 108 -8.68 -10.39 2.19
N TYR A 109 -9.95 -10.01 2.33
CA TYR A 109 -10.34 -8.74 2.94
C TYR A 109 -11.20 -8.93 4.19
N PRO A 110 -10.61 -9.24 5.35
CA PRO A 110 -11.36 -9.47 6.57
C PRO A 110 -12.21 -8.27 6.98
N HIS A 111 -11.80 -7.04 6.65
CA HIS A 111 -12.59 -5.84 6.94
C HIS A 111 -13.85 -5.74 6.07
N LEU A 112 -13.79 -6.12 4.79
CA LEU A 112 -14.98 -6.20 3.95
C LEU A 112 -16.01 -7.18 4.54
N ILE A 113 -15.56 -8.32 5.09
CA ILE A 113 -16.44 -9.27 5.77
C ILE A 113 -17.09 -8.63 7.00
N ARG A 114 -16.32 -7.87 7.81
CA ARG A 114 -16.85 -7.16 9.00
C ARG A 114 -17.85 -6.05 8.64
N MET A 115 -17.65 -5.38 7.50
CA MET A 115 -18.52 -4.32 7.00
C MET A 115 -19.75 -4.86 6.24
N ALA A 116 -19.72 -6.14 5.86
CA ALA A 116 -20.71 -6.71 4.96
C ALA A 116 -22.12 -6.72 5.57
N PHE A 117 -23.07 -6.21 4.81
CA PHE A 117 -24.49 -6.31 5.08
C PHE A 117 -25.30 -6.37 3.77
N PRO A 118 -25.84 -7.55 3.38
CA PRO A 118 -25.86 -8.79 4.15
C PRO A 118 -24.57 -9.62 4.04
N VAL A 119 -24.43 -10.54 5.00
CA VAL A 119 -23.63 -11.77 4.88
C VAL A 119 -24.57 -12.89 4.43
N ILE A 120 -24.17 -13.67 3.41
CA ILE A 120 -24.95 -14.75 2.81
C ILE A 120 -24.13 -16.03 2.85
N GLU A 121 -24.62 -17.03 3.59
CA GLU A 121 -23.95 -18.33 3.76
C GLU A 121 -24.36 -19.32 2.65
N ASP A 122 -23.44 -20.17 2.18
CA ASP A 122 -23.67 -21.17 1.12
C ASP A 122 -24.15 -22.56 1.61
N ASP A 123 -24.48 -22.72 2.90
CA ASP A 123 -24.85 -24.01 3.52
C ASP A 123 -23.80 -25.11 3.30
N ASP A 124 -22.56 -24.86 3.74
CA ASP A 124 -21.41 -25.77 3.59
C ASP A 124 -21.12 -26.13 2.12
N GLY A 125 -21.18 -25.15 1.22
CA GLY A 125 -20.94 -25.32 -0.22
C GLY A 125 -22.08 -25.96 -1.00
N ARG A 126 -23.27 -26.13 -0.41
CA ARG A 126 -24.43 -26.75 -1.08
C ARG A 126 -25.22 -25.79 -1.94
N LEU A 127 -25.14 -24.49 -1.68
CA LEU A 127 -25.91 -23.46 -2.37
C LEU A 127 -25.03 -22.59 -3.25
N MET A 128 -25.58 -22.18 -4.39
CA MET A 128 -25.08 -21.08 -5.20
C MET A 128 -25.89 -19.82 -4.87
N THR A 129 -25.21 -18.68 -4.76
CA THR A 129 -25.87 -17.39 -4.54
C THR A 129 -25.86 -16.57 -5.83
N ARG A 130 -27.01 -16.07 -6.28
CA ARG A 130 -27.09 -15.11 -7.39
C ARG A 130 -27.54 -13.74 -6.88
N ILE A 131 -26.78 -12.71 -7.24
CA ILE A 131 -27.08 -11.30 -6.96
C ILE A 131 -27.48 -10.63 -8.27
N VAL A 132 -28.69 -10.05 -8.28
CA VAL A 132 -29.23 -9.33 -9.45
C VAL A 132 -29.44 -7.87 -9.07
N LEU A 133 -28.68 -6.97 -9.71
CA LEU A 133 -28.76 -5.53 -9.51
C LEU A 133 -29.98 -4.97 -10.29
N ARG A 134 -30.84 -4.20 -9.62
CA ARG A 134 -32.16 -3.76 -10.10
C ARG A 134 -32.28 -2.23 -10.23
N GLY A 135 -31.16 -1.54 -10.44
CA GLY A 135 -31.08 -0.08 -10.52
C GLY A 135 -31.62 0.56 -9.24
N GLU A 136 -32.52 1.55 -9.39
CA GLU A 136 -33.16 2.25 -8.26
C GLU A 136 -33.95 1.33 -7.33
N SER A 137 -34.35 0.14 -7.77
CA SER A 137 -35.06 -0.82 -6.91
C SER A 137 -34.12 -1.55 -5.94
N GLY A 138 -32.81 -1.38 -6.05
CA GLY A 138 -31.80 -2.02 -5.22
C GLY A 138 -31.31 -3.35 -5.81
N PHE A 139 -31.32 -4.45 -5.05
CA PHE A 139 -30.88 -5.77 -5.54
C PHE A 139 -31.68 -6.94 -4.98
N ASP A 140 -31.73 -8.01 -5.76
CA ASP A 140 -32.31 -9.30 -5.36
C ASP A 140 -31.20 -10.31 -5.06
N VAL A 141 -31.46 -11.17 -4.07
CA VAL A 141 -30.63 -12.34 -3.74
C VAL A 141 -31.45 -13.60 -3.97
N TYR A 142 -30.85 -14.55 -4.69
CA TYR A 142 -31.36 -15.89 -4.93
C TYR A 142 -30.37 -16.91 -4.36
N GLN A 143 -30.88 -17.99 -3.76
CA GLN A 143 -30.06 -19.14 -3.40
C GLN A 143 -30.71 -20.41 -3.92
N TYR A 144 -29.92 -21.30 -4.51
CA TYR A 144 -30.40 -22.55 -5.09
C TYR A 144 -29.31 -23.63 -4.99
N PRO A 145 -29.69 -24.92 -5.02
CA PRO A 145 -28.72 -26.01 -4.92
C PRO A 145 -27.65 -25.94 -6.02
N MET A 146 -26.40 -26.17 -5.63
CA MET A 146 -25.27 -26.18 -6.55
C MET A 146 -25.47 -27.25 -7.64
N GLY A 147 -25.27 -26.86 -8.91
CA GLY A 147 -25.47 -27.72 -10.07
C GLY A 147 -26.89 -27.67 -10.66
N GLU A 148 -27.86 -27.04 -10.00
CA GLU A 148 -29.14 -26.70 -10.63
C GLU A 148 -29.00 -25.49 -11.58
N PRO A 149 -29.87 -25.38 -12.60
CA PRO A 149 -29.94 -24.18 -13.43
C PRO A 149 -30.19 -22.93 -12.58
N SER A 150 -29.49 -21.86 -12.92
CA SER A 150 -29.68 -20.55 -12.29
C SER A 150 -31.12 -20.06 -12.49
N PRO A 151 -31.79 -19.54 -11.44
CA PRO A 151 -33.13 -18.99 -11.56
C PRO A 151 -33.13 -17.78 -12.51
N GLU A 152 -34.09 -17.73 -13.42
CA GLU A 152 -34.26 -16.58 -14.30
C GLU A 152 -34.68 -15.33 -13.50
N PRO A 153 -34.23 -14.12 -13.90
CA PRO A 153 -34.69 -12.89 -13.26
C PRO A 153 -36.23 -12.80 -13.27
N GLY A 154 -36.83 -12.75 -12.08
CA GLY A 154 -38.29 -12.72 -11.91
C GLY A 154 -38.92 -14.03 -11.43
N ASP A 155 -38.12 -15.09 -11.25
CA ASP A 155 -38.57 -16.29 -10.52
C ASP A 155 -38.73 -16.00 -9.02
N GLU A 156 -39.87 -15.42 -8.65
CA GLU A 156 -40.18 -15.05 -7.27
C GLU A 156 -40.18 -16.26 -6.31
N GLY A 157 -40.38 -17.48 -6.83
CA GLY A 157 -40.39 -18.71 -6.03
C GLY A 157 -39.02 -19.09 -5.48
N ARG A 158 -37.94 -18.63 -6.12
CA ARG A 158 -36.54 -18.87 -5.71
C ARG A 158 -35.84 -17.63 -5.14
N ARG A 159 -36.48 -16.46 -5.18
CA ARG A 159 -35.95 -15.23 -4.57
C ARG A 159 -35.97 -15.38 -3.06
N THR A 160 -34.80 -15.36 -2.43
CA THR A 160 -34.72 -15.46 -0.97
C THR A 160 -34.93 -14.10 -0.31
N ARG A 161 -34.34 -13.03 -0.87
CA ARG A 161 -34.41 -11.67 -0.30
C ARG A 161 -34.34 -10.58 -1.37
N HIS A 162 -34.87 -9.41 -1.02
CA HIS A 162 -34.79 -8.17 -1.80
C HIS A 162 -34.35 -7.02 -0.89
N TYR A 163 -33.44 -6.18 -1.36
CA TYR A 163 -32.87 -5.06 -0.60
C TYR A 163 -33.01 -3.77 -1.41
N ARG A 164 -33.66 -2.76 -0.85
CA ARG A 164 -34.02 -1.52 -1.58
C ARG A 164 -32.92 -0.45 -1.66
N GLN A 165 -31.96 -0.46 -0.72
CA GLN A 165 -30.94 0.60 -0.62
C GLN A 165 -29.55 0.01 -0.85
N VAL A 166 -28.79 0.65 -1.74
CA VAL A 166 -27.53 0.13 -2.28
C VAL A 166 -26.34 1.04 -2.03
N ASP A 167 -26.57 2.23 -1.48
CA ASP A 167 -25.52 3.23 -1.29
C ASP A 167 -24.55 2.85 -0.16
N GLU A 168 -23.25 3.01 -0.42
CA GLU A 168 -22.12 2.68 0.45
C GLU A 168 -22.21 1.28 1.11
N ARG A 169 -22.51 0.25 0.31
CA ARG A 169 -22.77 -1.10 0.82
C ARG A 169 -21.69 -2.12 0.45
N VAL A 170 -21.35 -2.99 1.39
CA VAL A 170 -20.59 -4.23 1.14
C VAL A 170 -21.51 -5.43 1.29
N ILE A 171 -21.48 -6.38 0.35
CA ILE A 171 -22.16 -7.68 0.42
C ILE A 171 -21.09 -8.76 0.48
N TYR A 172 -21.24 -9.71 1.41
CA TYR A 172 -20.35 -10.87 1.47
C TYR A 172 -21.14 -12.16 1.23
N VAL A 173 -20.65 -12.97 0.31
CA VAL A 173 -21.12 -14.32 0.00
C VAL A 173 -20.04 -15.29 0.45
N ASP A 174 -20.34 -16.07 1.49
CA ASP A 174 -19.48 -17.17 1.89
C ASP A 174 -19.73 -18.36 0.97
N GLY A 175 -19.01 -18.42 -0.15
CA GLY A 175 -19.18 -19.42 -1.19
C GLY A 175 -19.08 -18.85 -2.61
N LYS A 176 -19.62 -19.58 -3.58
CA LYS A 176 -19.68 -19.16 -4.99
C LYS A 176 -20.84 -18.20 -5.24
N SER A 177 -20.62 -17.25 -6.14
CA SER A 177 -21.64 -16.27 -6.51
C SER A 177 -21.84 -16.10 -8.00
N GLU A 178 -23.02 -15.65 -8.41
CA GLU A 178 -23.35 -15.16 -9.75
C GLU A 178 -23.78 -13.68 -9.66
N VAL A 179 -23.34 -12.84 -10.60
CA VAL A 179 -23.64 -11.40 -10.60
C VAL A 179 -24.09 -10.93 -11.98
N CYS A 180 -25.12 -10.10 -12.02
CA CYS A 180 -25.61 -9.39 -13.21
C CYS A 180 -26.50 -8.19 -12.83
N GLY A 181 -26.80 -7.32 -13.79
CA GLY A 181 -27.84 -6.30 -13.70
C GLY A 181 -27.34 -4.87 -13.81
N VAL A 182 -28.17 -3.92 -13.34
CA VAL A 182 -27.88 -2.48 -13.39
C VAL A 182 -27.70 -1.94 -11.97
N LEU A 183 -26.61 -1.22 -11.71
CA LEU A 183 -26.33 -0.60 -10.42
C LEU A 183 -26.73 0.88 -10.40
N VAL A 184 -27.41 1.29 -9.34
CA VAL A 184 -27.47 2.70 -8.89
C VAL A 184 -26.72 2.78 -7.56
N GLY A 185 -25.93 3.82 -7.34
CA GLY A 185 -25.15 4.03 -6.10
C GLY A 185 -23.79 3.31 -6.07
N ARG A 186 -23.23 3.16 -4.85
CA ARG A 186 -21.88 2.62 -4.61
C ARG A 186 -21.91 1.33 -3.80
N MET A 187 -21.32 0.25 -4.33
CA MET A 187 -21.38 -1.08 -3.71
C MET A 187 -20.11 -1.90 -3.92
N THR A 188 -19.80 -2.82 -3.00
CA THR A 188 -18.85 -3.92 -3.20
C THR A 188 -19.54 -5.26 -2.95
N ILE A 189 -19.36 -6.22 -3.87
CA ILE A 189 -19.78 -7.62 -3.71
C ILE A 189 -18.51 -8.46 -3.55
N TYR A 190 -18.42 -9.20 -2.44
CA TYR A 190 -17.29 -10.05 -2.10
C TYR A 190 -17.73 -11.52 -1.97
N SER A 191 -17.03 -12.43 -2.65
CA SER A 191 -17.28 -13.88 -2.63
C SER A 191 -16.04 -14.64 -2.13
N SER A 192 -16.18 -15.56 -1.18
CA SER A 192 -15.05 -16.43 -0.76
C SER A 192 -14.76 -17.58 -1.73
N GLY A 193 -15.65 -17.84 -2.69
CA GLY A 193 -15.47 -18.76 -3.81
C GLY A 193 -15.29 -18.04 -5.15
N ASP A 194 -15.48 -18.80 -6.23
CA ASP A 194 -15.51 -18.23 -7.58
C ASP A 194 -16.76 -17.34 -7.77
N MET A 195 -16.59 -16.22 -8.46
CA MET A 195 -17.66 -15.32 -8.88
C MET A 195 -17.89 -15.45 -10.39
N TYR A 196 -19.13 -15.71 -10.79
CA TYR A 196 -19.53 -15.87 -12.18
C TYR A 196 -20.26 -14.61 -12.67
N LEU A 197 -19.78 -14.02 -13.75
CA LEU A 197 -20.47 -12.92 -14.44
C LEU A 197 -21.41 -13.54 -15.45
N VAL A 198 -22.71 -13.50 -15.18
CA VAL A 198 -23.72 -14.28 -15.93
C VAL A 198 -24.46 -13.48 -16.99
N ASP A 199 -24.36 -12.15 -16.94
CA ASP A 199 -24.84 -11.21 -17.95
C ASP A 199 -24.12 -9.87 -17.70
N ASN A 200 -24.50 -8.84 -18.44
CA ASN A 200 -24.04 -7.47 -18.27
C ASN A 200 -24.16 -6.98 -16.81
N ILE A 201 -23.18 -6.18 -16.41
CA ILE A 201 -23.09 -5.49 -15.13
C ILE A 201 -22.80 -4.03 -15.44
N ILE A 202 -23.83 -3.18 -15.38
CA ILE A 202 -23.79 -1.83 -15.95
C ILE A 202 -24.17 -0.80 -14.89
N TYR A 203 -23.57 0.39 -14.93
CA TYR A 203 -24.03 1.54 -14.14
C TYR A 203 -25.28 2.16 -14.78
N ASP A 204 -26.27 2.54 -13.98
CA ASP A 204 -27.37 3.33 -14.49
C ASP A 204 -26.86 4.62 -15.16
N GLY A 205 -27.40 4.95 -16.33
CA GLY A 205 -26.89 6.05 -17.16
C GLY A 205 -25.70 5.70 -18.08
N ALA A 206 -25.01 4.57 -17.88
CA ALA A 206 -23.98 4.13 -18.82
C ALA A 206 -24.60 3.56 -20.12
N ARG A 207 -23.86 3.64 -21.23
CA ARG A 207 -24.31 3.14 -22.53
C ARG A 207 -24.39 1.61 -22.51
N ALA A 208 -25.59 1.06 -22.71
CA ALA A 208 -25.79 -0.39 -22.71
C ALA A 208 -24.93 -1.18 -23.71
N ALA A 209 -24.47 -0.55 -24.79
CA ALA A 209 -23.69 -1.21 -25.83
C ALA A 209 -22.22 -1.48 -25.43
N ASN A 210 -21.64 -0.67 -24.55
CA ASN A 210 -20.20 -0.73 -24.25
C ASN A 210 -19.81 -0.22 -22.85
N GLY A 211 -20.79 0.14 -22.01
CA GLY A 211 -20.57 0.59 -20.63
C GLY A 211 -19.95 1.97 -20.51
N TRP A 212 -19.84 2.74 -21.60
CA TRP A 212 -19.25 4.08 -21.54
C TRP A 212 -20.19 5.08 -20.87
N PHE A 213 -19.61 5.99 -20.09
CA PHE A 213 -20.29 7.10 -19.43
C PHE A 213 -19.36 8.31 -19.34
N ASP A 214 -19.95 9.48 -19.05
CA ASP A 214 -19.20 10.67 -18.68
C ASP A 214 -18.79 10.55 -17.21
N GLU A 215 -17.49 10.62 -16.92
CA GLU A 215 -16.96 10.42 -15.57
C GLU A 215 -17.34 11.57 -14.62
N ASP A 216 -17.57 12.78 -15.15
CA ASP A 216 -17.97 13.94 -14.34
C ASP A 216 -19.44 13.86 -13.89
N GLU A 217 -20.26 13.07 -14.57
CA GLU A 217 -21.70 12.89 -14.29
C GLU A 217 -22.01 11.55 -13.62
N MET A 218 -21.07 10.61 -13.60
CA MET A 218 -21.28 9.29 -13.04
C MET A 218 -20.90 9.25 -11.56
N GLU A 219 -21.84 8.90 -10.69
CA GLU A 219 -21.60 8.72 -9.25
C GLU A 219 -21.50 7.24 -8.84
N HIS A 220 -21.94 6.33 -9.72
CA HIS A 220 -22.03 4.92 -9.41
C HIS A 220 -20.65 4.24 -9.44
N MET A 221 -20.45 3.28 -8.53
CA MET A 221 -19.19 2.58 -8.38
C MET A 221 -19.40 1.17 -7.83
N LEU A 222 -18.78 0.17 -8.46
CA LEU A 222 -18.93 -1.24 -8.11
C LEU A 222 -17.57 -1.89 -7.90
N GLY A 223 -17.39 -2.56 -6.76
CA GLY A 223 -16.30 -3.50 -6.51
C GLY A 223 -16.84 -4.93 -6.65
N LEU A 224 -16.16 -5.77 -7.42
CA LEU A 224 -16.41 -7.21 -7.50
C LEU A 224 -15.16 -7.93 -7.03
N VAL A 225 -15.23 -8.54 -5.86
CA VAL A 225 -14.12 -9.19 -5.19
C VAL A 225 -14.40 -10.69 -5.10
N SER A 226 -13.43 -11.51 -5.48
CA SER A 226 -13.45 -12.95 -5.30
C SER A 226 -12.14 -13.39 -4.66
N ASP A 227 -12.22 -14.24 -3.64
CA ASP A 227 -11.03 -14.92 -3.11
C ASP A 227 -10.41 -15.82 -4.18
N ARG A 228 -11.19 -16.31 -5.16
CA ARG A 228 -10.74 -17.21 -6.23
C ARG A 228 -10.85 -16.52 -7.60
N ASN A 229 -11.57 -17.12 -8.54
CA ASN A 229 -11.69 -16.59 -9.89
C ASN A 229 -12.90 -15.67 -10.04
N ILE A 230 -12.75 -14.67 -10.91
CA ILE A 230 -13.89 -14.00 -11.54
C ILE A 230 -14.02 -14.56 -12.96
N ILE A 231 -15.14 -15.20 -13.26
CA ILE A 231 -15.33 -16.03 -14.46
C ILE A 231 -16.49 -15.48 -15.28
N ILE A 232 -16.26 -15.13 -16.55
CA ILE A 232 -17.36 -14.90 -17.50
C ILE A 232 -17.99 -16.27 -17.82
N ARG A 233 -19.26 -16.43 -17.42
CA ARG A 233 -19.98 -17.70 -17.58
C ARG A 233 -20.23 -18.01 -19.06
N ASN A 234 -20.11 -19.28 -19.45
CA ASN A 234 -20.39 -19.72 -20.82
C ASN A 234 -21.91 -19.96 -21.00
N ASN A 235 -22.63 -18.89 -21.33
CA ASN A 235 -24.08 -18.90 -21.58
C ASN A 235 -24.43 -18.03 -22.81
N TYR A 236 -25.70 -18.05 -23.21
CA TYR A 236 -26.13 -17.30 -24.40
C TYR A 236 -26.01 -15.78 -24.24
N HIS A 237 -26.12 -15.24 -23.03
CA HIS A 237 -25.93 -13.81 -22.80
C HIS A 237 -24.49 -13.38 -23.07
N ASN A 238 -23.54 -14.26 -22.76
CA ASN A 238 -22.11 -14.05 -22.93
C ASN A 238 -21.56 -14.73 -24.21
N GLY A 239 -22.35 -14.83 -25.29
CA GLY A 239 -21.83 -15.23 -26.59
C GLY A 239 -21.45 -16.68 -26.77
N ARG A 240 -21.97 -17.59 -25.92
CA ARG A 240 -21.91 -19.04 -26.17
C ARG A 240 -22.30 -19.37 -27.61
N ASP A 241 -21.61 -20.35 -28.19
CA ASP A 241 -21.83 -20.81 -29.57
C ASP A 241 -21.71 -19.67 -30.59
N ASN A 242 -20.75 -18.76 -30.34
CA ASN A 242 -20.44 -17.57 -31.13
C ASN A 242 -21.52 -16.51 -31.26
N GLY A 243 -22.58 -16.48 -30.43
CA GLY A 243 -23.65 -15.45 -30.31
C GLY A 243 -24.17 -14.75 -31.59
N PHE A 244 -23.28 -14.09 -32.33
CA PHE A 244 -23.39 -13.44 -33.64
C PHE A 244 -23.65 -14.37 -34.85
N TRP A 245 -22.94 -15.51 -35.00
CA TRP A 245 -23.02 -16.30 -36.25
C TRP A 245 -24.26 -17.20 -36.38
N ALA A 246 -24.89 -17.56 -35.25
CA ALA A 246 -26.08 -18.40 -35.24
C ALA A 246 -27.38 -17.61 -35.50
N HIS A 247 -27.37 -16.28 -35.34
CA HIS A 247 -28.57 -15.45 -35.42
C HIS A 247 -28.33 -14.19 -36.26
N GLN A 248 -28.83 -14.21 -37.51
CA GLN A 248 -28.80 -13.10 -38.46
C GLN A 248 -29.17 -11.75 -37.80
N GLU A 249 -28.21 -10.82 -37.74
CA GLU A 249 -28.29 -9.36 -37.46
C GLU A 249 -29.05 -8.85 -36.21
N ALA A 250 -29.86 -9.67 -35.53
CA ALA A 250 -30.80 -9.23 -34.49
C ALA A 250 -30.38 -9.56 -33.04
N ALA A 251 -29.28 -10.29 -32.82
CA ALA A 251 -28.86 -10.76 -31.49
C ALA A 251 -27.50 -10.23 -31.03
N ILE A 252 -27.09 -9.02 -31.48
CA ILE A 252 -25.83 -8.38 -31.02
C ILE A 252 -25.77 -8.28 -29.49
N GLN A 253 -26.94 -8.14 -28.84
CA GLN A 253 -27.06 -8.11 -27.38
C GLN A 253 -26.73 -9.43 -26.66
N TRP A 254 -26.47 -10.52 -27.39
CA TRP A 254 -26.20 -11.87 -26.86
C TRP A 254 -24.79 -12.38 -27.25
N HIS A 255 -23.89 -11.47 -27.60
CA HIS A 255 -22.56 -11.83 -28.06
C HIS A 255 -21.46 -11.10 -27.31
N SER A 256 -21.73 -10.31 -26.28
CA SER A 256 -20.68 -9.56 -25.60
C SER A 256 -21.10 -9.29 -24.17
N ILE A 257 -20.12 -9.05 -23.31
CA ILE A 257 -20.38 -8.68 -21.92
C ILE A 257 -19.85 -7.27 -21.67
N THR A 258 -20.71 -6.46 -21.07
CA THR A 258 -20.39 -5.12 -20.60
C THR A 258 -20.27 -5.13 -19.09
N ILE A 259 -19.15 -4.60 -18.59
CA ILE A 259 -18.78 -4.60 -17.18
C ILE A 259 -18.37 -3.18 -16.77
N ASN A 260 -19.11 -2.61 -15.83
CA ASN A 260 -18.78 -1.40 -15.09
C ASN A 260 -18.42 -1.76 -13.65
N ALA A 261 -17.15 -2.08 -13.39
CA ALA A 261 -16.69 -2.46 -12.06
C ALA A 261 -15.16 -2.45 -11.93
N ALA A 262 -14.69 -2.30 -10.69
CA ALA A 262 -13.36 -2.73 -10.29
C ALA A 262 -13.40 -4.22 -9.94
N LEU A 263 -12.67 -5.05 -10.70
CA LEU A 263 -12.58 -6.50 -10.52
C LEU A 263 -11.35 -6.85 -9.69
N VAL A 264 -11.52 -7.69 -8.66
CA VAL A 264 -10.44 -8.13 -7.78
C VAL A 264 -10.50 -9.65 -7.57
N ALA A 265 -9.50 -10.39 -8.07
CA ALA A 265 -9.37 -11.84 -7.88
C ALA A 265 -8.11 -12.15 -7.05
N LEU A 266 -8.28 -12.53 -5.78
CA LEU A 266 -7.20 -12.51 -4.78
C LEU A 266 -6.23 -13.70 -4.82
N ASP A 267 -6.72 -14.90 -5.16
CA ASP A 267 -5.88 -16.11 -5.31
C ASP A 267 -5.71 -16.54 -6.77
N GLN A 268 -6.64 -16.16 -7.65
CA GLN A 268 -6.69 -16.67 -9.02
C GLN A 268 -6.82 -15.55 -10.05
N SER A 269 -7.71 -15.71 -11.04
CA SER A 269 -7.72 -14.92 -12.27
C SER A 269 -9.07 -14.33 -12.60
N PHE A 270 -9.05 -13.24 -13.38
CA PHE A 270 -10.19 -12.88 -14.22
C PHE A 270 -10.10 -13.64 -15.56
N THR A 271 -11.09 -14.48 -15.84
CA THR A 271 -11.04 -15.49 -16.91
C THR A 271 -12.44 -15.78 -17.47
N PHE A 272 -12.55 -16.78 -18.37
CA PHE A 272 -13.84 -17.27 -18.86
C PHE A 272 -13.96 -18.79 -18.77
N GLU A 273 -15.20 -19.26 -18.65
CA GLU A 273 -15.55 -20.67 -18.53
C GLU A 273 -15.44 -21.42 -19.87
N HIS A 274 -15.04 -22.69 -19.84
CA HIS A 274 -14.89 -23.58 -21.01
C HIS A 274 -13.93 -23.01 -22.06
N GLN A 275 -12.63 -23.20 -21.91
CA GLN A 275 -11.63 -22.61 -22.80
C GLN A 275 -11.29 -23.47 -24.02
N ASN A 276 -12.14 -24.46 -24.34
CA ASN A 276 -11.95 -25.48 -25.38
C ASN A 276 -10.64 -26.23 -25.22
N ASP A 277 -10.32 -26.61 -23.97
CA ASP A 277 -9.28 -27.60 -23.75
C ASP A 277 -9.78 -28.98 -24.15
N ASP A 278 -8.89 -29.84 -24.68
CA ASP A 278 -9.25 -31.16 -25.21
C ASP A 278 -9.96 -32.08 -24.18
N TRP A 279 -9.81 -31.78 -22.88
CA TRP A 279 -10.44 -32.53 -21.77
C TRP A 279 -11.78 -31.95 -21.30
N GLU A 280 -12.22 -30.80 -21.82
CA GLU A 280 -13.50 -30.20 -21.43
C GLU A 280 -14.68 -30.92 -22.09
N ALA A 281 -15.76 -31.09 -21.34
CA ALA A 281 -17.00 -31.70 -21.83
C ALA A 281 -17.70 -30.82 -22.89
N TYR A 282 -17.57 -29.50 -22.76
CA TYR A 282 -18.00 -28.56 -23.79
C TYR A 282 -16.87 -28.36 -24.79
N GLN A 283 -17.18 -28.56 -26.07
CA GLN A 283 -16.35 -28.19 -27.20
C GLN A 283 -17.20 -27.26 -28.06
N GLY A 284 -16.89 -25.97 -28.04
CA GLY A 284 -17.61 -24.95 -28.79
C GLY A 284 -17.44 -25.08 -30.31
N PRO A 285 -18.01 -24.14 -31.09
CA PRO A 285 -17.74 -24.06 -32.53
C PRO A 285 -16.26 -23.75 -32.82
N MET A 286 -15.86 -23.85 -34.10
CA MET A 286 -14.49 -23.57 -34.57
C MET A 286 -14.52 -22.48 -35.66
N PRO A 287 -14.13 -21.22 -35.38
CA PRO A 287 -13.67 -20.69 -34.09
C PRO A 287 -14.78 -20.57 -33.03
N ASP A 288 -14.41 -20.44 -31.75
CA ASP A 288 -15.30 -20.15 -30.61
C ASP A 288 -15.10 -18.68 -30.15
N ASP A 289 -15.34 -17.75 -31.07
CA ASP A 289 -15.24 -16.31 -30.86
C ASP A 289 -16.53 -15.77 -30.20
N ARG A 290 -16.48 -15.62 -28.88
CA ARG A 290 -17.63 -15.30 -28.02
C ARG A 290 -17.92 -13.82 -27.88
N GLY A 291 -17.16 -12.95 -28.55
CA GLY A 291 -17.45 -11.52 -28.55
C GLY A 291 -16.35 -10.59 -28.10
N ILE A 292 -16.79 -9.48 -27.48
CA ILE A 292 -15.96 -8.47 -26.86
C ILE A 292 -16.31 -8.39 -25.37
N ILE A 293 -15.28 -8.24 -24.54
CA ILE A 293 -15.44 -7.78 -23.15
C ILE A 293 -15.29 -6.27 -23.17
N HIS A 294 -16.38 -5.55 -22.95
CA HIS A 294 -16.37 -4.12 -22.72
C HIS A 294 -16.20 -3.88 -21.22
N LEU A 295 -15.01 -3.46 -20.80
CA LEU A 295 -14.75 -3.14 -19.39
C LEU A 295 -14.47 -1.65 -19.27
N LYS A 296 -15.28 -0.94 -18.48
CA LYS A 296 -14.97 0.40 -17.98
C LYS A 296 -14.79 0.31 -16.47
N GLY A 297 -13.53 0.27 -16.01
CA GLY A 297 -13.18 -0.04 -14.62
C GLY A 297 -11.72 -0.45 -14.45
N SER A 298 -11.46 -1.40 -13.56
CA SER A 298 -10.11 -1.92 -13.25
C SER A 298 -10.09 -3.44 -13.09
N ILE A 299 -8.92 -4.05 -13.22
CA ILE A 299 -8.66 -5.46 -12.94
C ILE A 299 -7.44 -5.56 -12.03
N ALA A 300 -7.60 -6.16 -10.87
CA ALA A 300 -6.53 -6.66 -10.02
C ALA A 300 -6.69 -8.17 -9.88
N GLN A 301 -5.66 -8.93 -10.17
CA GLN A 301 -5.71 -10.39 -10.09
C GLN A 301 -4.40 -10.96 -9.59
N TYR A 302 -4.45 -12.08 -8.88
CA TYR A 302 -3.24 -12.78 -8.47
C TYR A 302 -2.51 -13.33 -9.68
N ARG A 303 -3.22 -14.04 -10.54
CA ARG A 303 -2.69 -14.61 -11.76
C ARG A 303 -3.46 -14.06 -12.94
N LYS A 304 -2.77 -13.79 -14.03
CA LYS A 304 -3.42 -13.44 -15.29
C LYS A 304 -4.24 -14.63 -15.79
N GLY A 305 -5.50 -14.38 -16.12
CA GLY A 305 -6.36 -15.36 -16.80
C GLY A 305 -6.33 -15.22 -18.32
N TYR A 306 -6.61 -16.33 -19.01
CA TYR A 306 -6.92 -16.27 -20.43
C TYR A 306 -8.27 -15.57 -20.63
N LEU A 307 -8.28 -14.58 -21.51
CA LEU A 307 -9.52 -13.98 -22.04
C LEU A 307 -9.73 -14.32 -23.52
N HIS A 308 -8.67 -14.77 -24.19
CA HIS A 308 -8.69 -15.28 -25.56
C HIS A 308 -7.53 -16.25 -25.74
N ARG A 309 -7.75 -17.32 -26.50
CA ARG A 309 -6.75 -18.36 -26.80
C ARG A 309 -6.68 -18.63 -28.30
N SER A 310 -5.54 -19.13 -28.76
CA SER A 310 -5.32 -19.49 -30.16
C SER A 310 -5.67 -20.94 -30.49
N ASN A 311 -6.13 -21.72 -29.51
CA ASN A 311 -6.69 -23.04 -29.77
C ASN A 311 -8.01 -22.89 -30.55
N HIS A 312 -8.45 -23.98 -31.17
CA HIS A 312 -9.71 -24.01 -31.91
C HIS A 312 -9.89 -22.90 -32.98
N LEU A 313 -8.79 -22.40 -33.59
CA LEU A 313 -8.74 -21.20 -34.46
C LEU A 313 -9.05 -19.85 -33.77
N GLY A 314 -9.34 -19.86 -32.48
CA GLY A 314 -9.81 -18.74 -31.68
C GLY A 314 -10.79 -19.26 -30.63
N THR A 315 -10.58 -18.93 -29.36
CA THR A 315 -11.55 -19.22 -28.29
C THR A 315 -11.53 -18.11 -27.26
N GLY A 316 -12.70 -17.54 -26.98
CA GLY A 316 -12.89 -16.50 -25.95
C GLY A 316 -13.31 -15.16 -26.55
N TYR A 317 -12.77 -14.08 -26.02
CA TYR A 317 -13.24 -12.71 -26.28
C TYR A 317 -12.12 -11.77 -26.72
N SER A 318 -12.45 -10.88 -27.64
CA SER A 318 -11.73 -9.64 -27.84
C SER A 318 -11.90 -8.70 -26.63
N ARG A 319 -11.05 -7.68 -26.51
CA ARG A 319 -11.00 -6.80 -25.32
C ARG A 319 -11.20 -5.34 -25.74
N ASP A 320 -12.14 -4.65 -25.09
CA ASP A 320 -12.28 -3.19 -25.13
C ASP A 320 -12.22 -2.69 -23.68
N PHE A 321 -11.01 -2.34 -23.27
CA PHE A 321 -10.66 -2.06 -21.89
C PHE A 321 -10.38 -0.57 -21.72
N GLN A 322 -11.27 0.08 -20.96
CA GLN A 322 -11.24 1.50 -20.64
C GLN A 322 -11.05 1.65 -19.13
N TYR A 323 -10.06 2.41 -18.71
CA TYR A 323 -9.94 2.71 -17.29
C TYR A 323 -11.00 3.72 -16.86
N ASP A 324 -11.59 3.48 -15.69
CA ASP A 324 -12.42 4.47 -14.99
C ASP A 324 -11.50 5.34 -14.14
N THR A 325 -11.24 6.57 -14.57
CA THR A 325 -10.20 7.39 -13.92
C THR A 325 -10.57 7.83 -12.51
N ARG A 326 -11.86 7.76 -12.16
CA ARG A 326 -12.37 8.01 -10.81
C ARG A 326 -11.76 7.05 -9.78
N LEU A 327 -11.37 5.84 -10.21
CA LEU A 327 -10.72 4.83 -9.35
C LEU A 327 -9.32 5.24 -8.85
N MET A 328 -8.75 6.32 -9.39
CA MET A 328 -7.52 6.92 -8.84
C MET A 328 -7.78 7.69 -7.55
N GLU A 329 -8.98 8.24 -7.39
CA GLU A 329 -9.34 9.16 -6.30
C GLU A 329 -10.33 8.53 -5.31
N SER A 330 -11.18 7.62 -5.80
CA SER A 330 -12.22 6.97 -5.00
C SER A 330 -12.34 5.51 -5.40
N ALA A 331 -12.25 4.61 -4.43
CA ALA A 331 -12.47 3.18 -4.65
C ALA A 331 -13.92 2.80 -4.31
N PRO A 332 -14.41 1.64 -4.78
CA PRO A 332 -15.70 1.12 -4.32
C PRO A 332 -15.69 0.93 -2.79
N PRO A 333 -16.87 0.94 -2.13
CA PRO A 333 -16.96 0.89 -0.67
C PRO A 333 -16.10 -0.20 -0.05
N GLY A 334 -15.22 0.18 0.88
CA GLY A 334 -14.30 -0.71 1.58
C GLY A 334 -13.09 -1.20 0.77
N LEU A 335 -12.95 -0.86 -0.52
CA LEU A 335 -11.71 -1.08 -1.29
C LEU A 335 -10.76 0.12 -1.26
N GLU A 336 -11.08 1.14 -0.47
CA GLU A 336 -10.23 2.29 -0.20
C GLU A 336 -8.96 1.86 0.55
N SER A 337 -7.84 2.56 0.33
CA SER A 337 -6.50 2.18 0.82
C SER A 337 -6.27 2.43 2.31
N ASP A 338 -7.33 2.38 3.12
CA ASP A 338 -7.24 2.70 4.55
C ASP A 338 -6.57 1.56 5.34
N GLU A 339 -6.46 0.36 4.78
CA GLU A 339 -5.66 -0.69 5.39
C GLU A 339 -4.16 -0.47 5.11
N PRO A 340 -3.32 -0.50 6.16
CA PRO A 340 -1.89 -0.36 6.00
C PRO A 340 -1.33 -1.40 5.02
N GLN A 341 -0.51 -0.96 4.08
CA GLN A 341 0.18 -1.88 3.17
C GLN A 341 1.15 -2.76 3.95
N GLY A 342 0.83 -4.06 4.06
CA GLY A 342 1.61 -5.01 4.85
C GLY A 342 2.93 -5.38 4.17
N VAL A 343 4.08 -4.95 4.69
CA VAL A 343 5.40 -5.29 4.14
C VAL A 343 6.13 -6.26 5.06
N SER A 344 6.62 -7.36 4.48
CA SER A 344 7.45 -8.34 5.19
C SER A 344 8.54 -8.90 4.28
N GLY A 345 9.60 -9.48 4.85
CA GLY A 345 10.67 -10.16 4.10
C GLY A 345 11.96 -9.36 3.90
N ASN A 346 12.76 -9.77 2.91
CA ASN A 346 14.09 -9.22 2.66
C ASN A 346 14.12 -8.34 1.40
N TYR A 347 14.67 -7.12 1.51
CA TYR A 347 14.74 -6.16 0.41
C TYR A 347 16.15 -5.60 0.25
N ASP A 348 16.57 -5.34 -0.99
CA ASP A 348 17.79 -4.56 -1.22
C ASP A 348 17.52 -3.06 -1.01
N ILE A 349 16.47 -2.55 -1.65
CA ILE A 349 16.02 -1.16 -1.53
C ILE A 349 14.50 -1.17 -1.34
N LEU A 350 14.01 -0.50 -0.30
CA LEU A 350 12.59 -0.29 -0.05
C LEU A 350 12.32 1.22 0.04
N ASN A 351 11.32 1.69 -0.70
CA ASN A 351 10.90 3.09 -0.67
C ASN A 351 9.43 3.16 -0.29
N LEU A 352 9.11 3.87 0.78
CA LEU A 352 7.75 4.12 1.26
C LEU A 352 7.39 5.57 0.90
N PHE A 353 6.33 5.75 0.11
CA PHE A 353 6.04 7.05 -0.50
C PHE A 353 4.81 7.74 0.08
N ASP A 354 3.78 6.99 0.48
CA ASP A 354 2.53 7.54 1.03
C ASP A 354 1.69 6.41 1.61
N GLY A 355 0.76 6.75 2.50
CA GLY A 355 -0.15 5.83 3.16
C GLY A 355 0.46 5.15 4.39
N PRO A 356 -0.39 4.45 5.17
CA PRO A 356 0.08 3.62 6.25
C PRO A 356 0.74 2.35 5.69
N TYR A 357 1.87 1.96 6.26
CA TYR A 357 2.54 0.68 5.99
C TYR A 357 2.61 -0.12 7.27
N LEU A 358 2.21 -1.38 7.22
CA LEU A 358 2.38 -2.31 8.34
C LEU A 358 3.63 -3.14 8.09
N LEU A 359 4.72 -2.83 8.79
CA LEU A 359 5.97 -3.57 8.66
C LEU A 359 6.03 -4.71 9.67
N SER A 360 6.28 -5.93 9.19
CA SER A 360 6.50 -7.10 10.04
C SER A 360 7.67 -7.94 9.54
N ALA A 361 8.67 -8.14 10.40
CA ALA A 361 9.88 -8.91 10.07
C ALA A 361 10.56 -8.46 8.75
N VAL A 362 10.67 -7.14 8.55
CA VAL A 362 11.33 -6.55 7.38
C VAL A 362 12.83 -6.45 7.63
N THR A 363 13.62 -7.03 6.73
CA THR A 363 15.06 -6.78 6.65
C THR A 363 15.36 -6.08 5.33
N VAL A 364 16.04 -4.94 5.37
CA VAL A 364 16.31 -4.14 4.17
C VAL A 364 17.70 -3.54 4.20
N ARG A 365 18.41 -3.49 3.06
CA ARG A 365 19.69 -2.78 3.01
C ARG A 365 19.50 -1.26 3.05
N LYS A 366 18.70 -0.70 2.13
CA LYS A 366 18.35 0.72 2.14
C LYS A 366 16.84 0.95 2.26
N LEU A 367 16.41 1.69 3.29
CA LEU A 367 15.03 2.14 3.46
C LEU A 367 14.95 3.66 3.31
N ILE A 368 14.04 4.12 2.45
CA ILE A 368 13.68 5.55 2.33
C ILE A 368 12.20 5.69 2.67
N VAL A 369 11.88 6.53 3.65
CA VAL A 369 10.51 6.87 4.07
C VAL A 369 10.25 8.34 3.75
N ARG A 370 9.21 8.62 2.97
CA ARG A 370 8.84 9.98 2.53
C ARG A 370 7.88 10.66 3.49
N ALA A 371 7.76 11.98 3.33
CA ALA A 371 6.88 12.82 4.14
C ALA A 371 5.42 12.34 4.07
N GLY A 372 4.72 12.40 5.21
CA GLY A 372 3.32 11.98 5.33
C GLY A 372 3.09 10.49 5.50
N VAL A 373 4.13 9.65 5.34
CA VAL A 373 4.02 8.20 5.53
C VAL A 373 3.79 7.87 7.01
N GLU A 374 2.82 6.99 7.26
CA GLU A 374 2.67 6.31 8.56
C GLU A 374 3.27 4.90 8.46
N VAL A 375 4.09 4.53 9.44
CA VAL A 375 4.73 3.23 9.54
C VAL A 375 4.31 2.58 10.84
N ILE A 376 3.46 1.56 10.72
CA ILE A 376 2.95 0.76 11.82
C ILE A 376 3.84 -0.48 11.95
N LEU A 377 4.46 -0.66 13.11
CA LEU A 377 5.36 -1.78 13.39
C LEU A 377 4.59 -2.93 14.05
N ARG A 378 4.73 -4.14 13.51
CA ARG A 378 4.20 -5.38 14.09
C ARG A 378 5.34 -6.27 14.59
N GLY A 379 5.48 -6.31 15.92
CA GLY A 379 6.39 -7.20 16.65
C GLY A 379 7.73 -6.57 17.06
N ASN A 380 8.45 -7.28 17.93
CA ASN A 380 9.67 -6.78 18.59
C ASN A 380 10.87 -6.55 17.65
N ASP A 381 10.87 -7.12 16.45
CA ASP A 381 11.90 -6.93 15.42
C ASP A 381 11.23 -6.65 14.07
N ALA A 382 10.31 -5.68 14.08
CA ALA A 382 9.51 -5.32 12.91
C ALA A 382 10.36 -4.84 11.72
N LEU A 383 11.44 -4.09 11.99
CA LEU A 383 12.28 -3.49 10.95
C LEU A 383 13.77 -3.54 11.30
N HIS A 384 14.57 -4.19 10.45
CA HIS A 384 16.04 -4.17 10.47
C HIS A 384 16.58 -3.57 9.17
N VAL A 385 17.29 -2.44 9.28
CA VAL A 385 17.99 -1.79 8.18
C VAL A 385 19.49 -2.08 8.29
N SER A 386 20.08 -2.70 7.28
CA SER A 386 21.48 -3.12 7.35
C SER A 386 22.49 -2.04 6.93
N ASP A 387 22.07 -1.03 6.18
CA ASP A 387 22.95 0.02 5.67
C ASP A 387 22.36 1.42 5.92
N THR A 388 21.42 1.89 5.09
CA THR A 388 20.95 3.28 5.12
C THR A 388 19.46 3.38 5.43
N LEU A 389 19.10 4.12 6.49
CA LEU A 389 17.74 4.52 6.82
C LEU A 389 17.59 6.04 6.62
N GLU A 390 16.73 6.44 5.67
CA GLU A 390 16.42 7.86 5.39
C GLU A 390 14.93 8.14 5.64
N VAL A 391 14.61 8.82 6.74
CA VAL A 391 13.25 9.23 7.09
C VAL A 391 13.11 10.74 6.87
N ASN A 392 12.36 11.12 5.83
CA ASN A 392 12.29 12.48 5.32
C ASN A 392 10.89 13.09 5.48
N GLY A 393 10.51 13.44 6.71
CA GLY A 393 9.29 14.20 6.98
C GLY A 393 9.42 15.69 6.66
N THR A 394 8.29 16.40 6.73
CA THR A 394 8.21 17.87 6.73
C THR A 394 7.40 18.36 7.93
N VAL A 395 7.35 19.67 8.17
CA VAL A 395 6.55 20.25 9.26
C VAL A 395 5.06 19.98 9.04
N GLU A 396 4.59 20.11 7.80
CA GLU A 396 3.20 19.92 7.41
C GLU A 396 2.83 18.43 7.30
N GLN A 397 3.79 17.59 6.93
CA GLN A 397 3.61 16.15 6.71
C GLN A 397 4.75 15.39 7.39
N PRO A 398 4.72 15.23 8.72
CA PRO A 398 5.72 14.44 9.44
C PRO A 398 5.60 12.97 9.04
N VAL A 399 6.70 12.22 9.22
CA VAL A 399 6.62 10.74 9.20
C VAL A 399 6.18 10.28 10.58
N ILE A 400 5.25 9.33 10.64
CA ILE A 400 4.73 8.78 11.90
C ILE A 400 5.17 7.33 12.02
N PHE A 401 5.80 6.96 13.13
CA PHE A 401 6.02 5.57 13.53
C PHE A 401 5.11 5.22 14.71
N SER A 402 4.35 4.15 14.56
CA SER A 402 3.43 3.62 15.57
C SER A 402 3.55 2.09 15.65
N THR A 403 2.77 1.45 16.53
CA THR A 403 2.68 -0.01 16.66
C THR A 403 1.24 -0.43 16.47
N GLU A 404 1.01 -1.59 15.87
CA GLU A 404 -0.38 -2.06 15.62
C GLU A 404 -1.11 -2.43 16.90
N GLU A 405 -0.39 -2.99 17.88
CA GLU A 405 -0.95 -3.41 19.17
C GLU A 405 -0.12 -2.82 20.31
N ASP A 406 -0.79 -2.29 21.34
CA ASP A 406 -0.16 -1.76 22.57
C ASP A 406 0.51 -2.85 23.44
N ILE A 407 0.65 -4.08 22.93
CA ILE A 407 1.12 -5.25 23.67
C ILE A 407 2.64 -5.42 23.53
N TYR A 408 3.19 -5.16 22.35
CA TYR A 408 4.61 -5.36 22.08
C TYR A 408 5.25 -4.12 21.48
N PRO A 409 6.39 -3.65 22.01
CA PRO A 409 7.08 -2.53 21.43
C PRO A 409 7.58 -2.88 20.02
N GLY A 410 7.37 -2.00 19.06
CA GLY A 410 7.93 -2.10 17.73
C GLY A 410 9.38 -1.62 17.75
N THR A 411 10.35 -2.46 17.37
CA THR A 411 11.75 -2.03 17.30
C THR A 411 12.16 -1.71 15.88
N ILE A 412 12.80 -0.56 15.71
CA ILE A 412 13.56 -0.20 14.50
C ILE A 412 15.04 -0.39 14.81
N ARG A 413 15.70 -1.28 14.07
CA ARG A 413 17.13 -1.56 14.21
C ARG A 413 17.89 -1.08 12.98
N VAL A 414 18.99 -0.36 13.18
CA VAL A 414 19.95 -0.04 12.12
C VAL A 414 21.30 -0.63 12.51
N SER A 415 21.81 -1.61 11.76
CA SER A 415 23.12 -2.23 12.03
C SER A 415 23.65 -3.11 10.89
N GLY A 416 24.97 -3.16 10.71
CA GLY A 416 25.64 -4.18 9.89
C GLY A 416 26.38 -3.70 8.64
N GLY A 417 26.27 -2.42 8.28
CA GLY A 417 26.95 -1.81 7.14
C GLY A 417 28.34 -1.29 7.50
N LEU A 418 29.24 -1.21 6.50
CA LEU A 418 30.54 -0.53 6.61
C LEU A 418 30.44 1.00 6.61
N PHE A 419 29.27 1.53 6.23
CA PHE A 419 28.95 2.95 6.11
C PHE A 419 27.50 3.22 6.52
N SER A 420 27.02 2.51 7.55
CA SER A 420 25.60 2.54 7.89
C SER A 420 25.20 3.93 8.40
N ARG A 421 24.00 4.37 8.02
CA ARG A 421 23.51 5.72 8.28
C ARG A 421 22.05 5.71 8.68
N ALA A 422 21.68 6.59 9.60
CA ALA A 422 20.30 6.80 10.01
C ALA A 422 19.99 8.31 10.04
N TYR A 423 19.08 8.76 9.19
CA TYR A 423 18.65 10.15 9.10
C TYR A 423 17.17 10.26 9.42
N PHE A 424 16.82 11.09 10.40
CA PHE A 424 15.45 11.37 10.79
C PHE A 424 15.18 12.87 10.72
N ARG A 425 14.20 13.25 9.92
CA ARG A 425 13.72 14.64 9.80
C ARG A 425 12.23 14.69 10.02
N HIS A 426 11.79 15.61 10.89
CA HIS A 426 10.35 15.82 11.18
C HIS A 426 9.59 14.50 11.39
N THR A 427 10.13 13.66 12.28
CA THR A 427 9.57 12.34 12.57
C THR A 427 8.90 12.33 13.93
N ASN A 428 7.71 11.75 14.01
CA ASN A 428 7.01 11.44 15.24
C ASN A 428 7.05 9.93 15.48
N ALA A 429 7.48 9.49 16.67
CA ALA A 429 7.44 8.08 17.06
C ALA A 429 6.73 7.94 18.41
N THR A 430 5.77 7.02 18.51
CA THR A 430 4.99 6.80 19.73
C THR A 430 5.83 6.13 20.83
N SER A 431 5.31 6.08 22.06
CA SER A 431 6.01 5.49 23.22
C SER A 431 6.29 3.99 23.09
N MET A 432 5.57 3.30 22.20
CA MET A 432 5.75 1.87 21.94
C MET A 432 6.80 1.60 20.85
N VAL A 433 7.38 2.63 20.25
CA VAL A 433 8.42 2.48 19.23
C VAL A 433 9.81 2.64 19.84
N THR A 434 10.61 1.58 19.81
CA THR A 434 11.99 1.59 20.31
C THR A 434 12.98 1.73 19.15
N LEU A 435 13.88 2.70 19.25
CA LEU A 435 14.92 2.95 18.25
C LEU A 435 16.27 2.39 18.72
N ARG A 436 16.88 1.47 17.95
CA ARG A 436 18.18 0.85 18.28
C ARG A 436 19.16 0.96 17.12
N PHE A 437 20.06 1.93 17.20
CA PHE A 437 20.97 2.24 16.12
C PHE A 437 22.42 1.93 16.50
N ARG A 438 23.10 1.21 15.61
CA ARG A 438 24.53 1.03 15.59
C ARG A 438 25.02 1.32 14.17
N ALA A 439 25.30 2.59 13.91
CA ALA A 439 25.57 3.11 12.58
C ALA A 439 26.61 4.22 12.61
N ASP A 440 27.43 4.34 11.58
CA ASP A 440 28.55 5.29 11.56
C ASP A 440 28.10 6.75 11.69
N SER A 441 26.94 7.10 11.13
CA SER A 441 26.37 8.45 11.24
C SER A 441 24.87 8.40 11.51
N ILE A 442 24.44 9.13 12.54
CA ILE A 442 23.08 9.15 13.06
C ILE A 442 22.67 10.60 13.29
N ASP A 443 21.65 11.06 12.57
CA ASP A 443 21.18 12.45 12.57
C ASP A 443 19.68 12.51 12.85
N PHE A 444 19.29 13.25 13.88
CA PHE A 444 17.90 13.57 14.21
C PHE A 444 17.71 15.08 14.18
N ASP A 445 16.76 15.53 13.35
CA ASP A 445 16.49 16.95 13.10
C ASP A 445 14.98 17.22 13.18
N HIS A 446 14.57 18.01 14.18
CA HIS A 446 13.17 18.39 14.42
C HIS A 446 12.20 17.22 14.65
N CYS A 447 12.62 16.17 15.36
CA CYS A 447 11.83 14.98 15.67
C CYS A 447 11.14 15.05 17.05
N ARG A 448 10.06 14.28 17.21
CA ARG A 448 9.37 14.03 18.49
C ARG A 448 9.31 12.53 18.75
N ILE A 449 10.13 12.03 19.67
CA ILE A 449 10.29 10.61 19.93
C ILE A 449 9.85 10.31 21.35
N SER A 450 8.75 9.56 21.48
CA SER A 450 8.19 9.22 22.78
C SER A 450 8.67 7.87 23.32
N GLY A 451 9.25 7.01 22.50
CA GLY A 451 9.83 5.72 22.92
C GLY A 451 11.33 5.77 23.18
N GLU A 452 11.90 4.67 23.65
CA GLU A 452 13.32 4.60 24.03
C GLU A 452 14.25 4.70 22.81
N VAL A 453 15.39 5.38 22.99
CA VAL A 453 16.38 5.60 21.92
C VAL A 453 17.76 5.13 22.38
N PHE A 454 18.31 4.15 21.68
CA PHE A 454 19.65 3.59 21.93
C PHE A 454 20.53 3.81 20.71
N VAL A 455 21.66 4.48 20.89
CA VAL A 455 22.51 4.95 19.79
C VAL A 455 23.97 4.59 20.00
N GLY A 456 24.61 4.14 18.91
CA GLY A 456 26.06 3.98 18.80
C GLY A 456 26.57 4.33 17.41
N GLY A 457 27.54 5.24 17.35
CA GLY A 457 28.25 5.84 16.22
C GLY A 457 28.10 7.37 16.24
N ASP A 458 28.55 8.10 15.21
CA ASP A 458 28.58 9.56 15.29
C ASP A 458 27.18 10.17 15.33
N VAL A 459 26.91 10.96 16.36
CA VAL A 459 25.56 11.43 16.68
C VAL A 459 25.42 12.92 16.43
N ARG A 460 24.32 13.30 15.79
CA ARG A 460 23.84 14.68 15.72
C ARG A 460 22.36 14.73 16.09
N PHE A 461 22.03 15.39 17.20
CA PHE A 461 20.66 15.68 17.59
C PHE A 461 20.43 17.18 17.59
N VAL A 462 19.54 17.67 16.72
CA VAL A 462 19.18 19.09 16.62
C VAL A 462 17.68 19.31 16.76
N SER A 463 17.29 20.13 17.73
CA SER A 463 15.90 20.63 17.85
C SER A 463 14.84 19.53 18.02
N ASN A 464 15.17 18.46 18.75
CA ASN A 464 14.27 17.33 19.00
C ASN A 464 13.58 17.41 20.38
N LEU A 465 12.48 16.67 20.53
CA LEU A 465 11.82 16.37 21.79
C LEU A 465 11.87 14.85 22.04
N PHE A 466 12.49 14.44 23.14
CA PHE A 466 12.56 13.06 23.60
C PHE A 466 11.80 12.89 24.91
N SER A 467 10.71 12.13 24.90
CA SER A 467 9.89 11.91 26.10
C SER A 467 10.32 10.70 26.93
N SER A 468 11.12 9.82 26.34
CA SER A 468 11.68 8.61 26.98
C SER A 468 13.21 8.68 27.06
N PRO A 469 13.86 7.80 27.83
CA PRO A 469 15.30 7.81 28.00
C PRO A 469 16.05 7.68 26.66
N VAL A 470 17.08 8.51 26.51
CA VAL A 470 18.03 8.43 25.41
C VAL A 470 19.36 7.93 25.95
N GLU A 471 19.90 6.87 25.33
CA GLU A 471 21.19 6.28 25.71
C GLU A 471 22.15 6.28 24.53
N LEU A 472 23.26 7.02 24.68
CA LEU A 472 24.40 6.97 23.78
C LEU A 472 25.40 5.95 24.34
N THR A 473 25.91 5.02 23.53
CA THR A 473 26.69 3.85 24.01
C THR A 473 28.11 3.69 23.43
N SER A 474 28.41 4.25 22.26
CA SER A 474 29.72 4.15 21.58
C SER A 474 29.78 5.15 20.45
N TYR A 475 30.70 6.12 20.41
CA TYR A 475 30.74 7.14 19.36
C TYR A 475 32.08 7.91 19.36
N ASP A 476 32.53 8.37 18.20
CA ASP A 476 33.72 9.23 18.10
C ASP A 476 33.30 10.69 18.33
N GLN A 477 32.21 11.12 17.69
CA GLN A 477 31.65 12.47 17.80
C GLN A 477 30.19 12.48 18.28
N ALA A 478 29.84 13.45 19.11
CA ALA A 478 28.45 13.75 19.43
C ALA A 478 28.16 15.25 19.46
N LEU A 479 27.17 15.69 18.70
CA LEU A 479 26.61 17.03 18.75
C LEU A 479 25.14 16.96 19.20
N VAL A 480 24.83 17.53 20.35
CA VAL A 480 23.47 17.58 20.92
C VAL A 480 23.10 19.04 21.15
N ASP A 481 22.28 19.61 20.28
CA ASP A 481 22.00 21.06 20.25
C ASP A 481 20.50 21.39 20.20
N ARG A 482 20.02 22.25 21.11
CA ARG A 482 18.61 22.73 21.17
C ARG A 482 17.54 21.63 21.36
N ASN A 483 17.85 20.55 22.05
CA ASN A 483 16.89 19.46 22.30
C ASN A 483 16.19 19.61 23.66
N VAL A 484 15.07 18.92 23.82
CA VAL A 484 14.35 18.73 25.09
C VAL A 484 14.33 17.24 25.43
N PHE A 485 14.83 16.89 26.61
CA PHE A 485 14.83 15.53 27.15
C PHE A 485 13.97 15.50 28.42
N GLU A 486 12.83 14.83 28.36
CA GLU A 486 11.90 14.75 29.50
C GLU A 486 12.28 13.64 30.48
N ASP A 487 12.92 12.57 29.99
CA ASP A 487 13.35 11.43 30.82
C ASP A 487 14.88 11.19 30.81
N GLY A 488 15.62 12.26 30.53
CA GLY A 488 17.07 12.34 30.68
C GLY A 488 17.88 11.76 29.52
N LEU A 489 19.18 12.05 29.57
CA LEU A 489 20.19 11.59 28.62
C LEU A 489 21.29 10.83 29.35
N ARG A 490 21.55 9.60 28.91
CA ARG A 490 22.65 8.77 29.41
C ARG A 490 23.77 8.70 28.40
N ILE A 491 24.97 9.07 28.83
CA ILE A 491 26.19 9.02 28.05
C ILE A 491 27.06 7.88 28.57
N LYS A 492 27.08 6.81 27.79
CA LYS A 492 27.90 5.62 27.97
C LYS A 492 28.77 5.47 26.71
N GLY A 493 30.01 5.02 26.85
CA GLY A 493 30.93 4.88 25.71
C GLY A 493 31.99 5.98 25.59
N SER A 494 33.01 5.71 24.77
CA SER A 494 34.25 6.49 24.75
C SER A 494 34.18 7.68 23.79
N VAL A 495 33.32 8.65 24.10
CA VAL A 495 33.18 9.91 23.35
C VAL A 495 34.53 10.58 23.19
N GLU A 496 35.07 10.68 21.98
CA GLU A 496 36.33 11.40 21.76
C GLU A 496 36.12 12.91 21.78
N ASP A 497 35.02 13.37 21.18
CA ASP A 497 34.66 14.79 21.10
C ASP A 497 33.13 14.98 21.19
N GLY A 498 32.65 15.37 22.37
CA GLY A 498 31.23 15.58 22.64
C GLY A 498 30.89 17.04 22.90
N GLU A 499 29.85 17.54 22.24
CA GLU A 499 29.34 18.90 22.35
C GLU A 499 27.85 18.87 22.68
N VAL A 500 27.47 19.37 23.85
CA VAL A 500 26.07 19.37 24.34
C VAL A 500 25.66 20.79 24.70
N TYR A 501 24.91 21.44 23.79
CA TYR A 501 24.62 22.86 23.83
C TYR A 501 23.13 23.20 23.84
N ASN A 502 22.74 24.22 24.62
CA ASN A 502 21.40 24.82 24.55
C ASN A 502 20.24 23.83 24.76
N ASN A 503 20.44 22.73 25.49
CA ASN A 503 19.40 21.72 25.70
C ASN A 503 18.65 21.96 27.01
N THR A 504 17.46 21.38 27.11
CA THR A 504 16.66 21.33 28.33
C THR A 504 16.47 19.88 28.77
N PHE A 505 16.83 19.57 30.01
CA PHE A 505 16.66 18.28 30.66
C PHE A 505 15.73 18.48 31.85
N ALA A 506 14.46 18.14 31.72
CA ALA A 506 13.50 18.49 32.76
C ALA A 506 12.34 17.53 32.93
N GLY A 507 11.93 17.37 34.19
CA GLY A 507 10.69 16.69 34.56
C GLY A 507 10.82 15.21 34.90
N SER A 508 12.00 14.60 34.74
CA SER A 508 12.17 13.18 35.01
C SER A 508 12.00 12.87 36.51
N GLN A 509 10.93 12.15 36.85
CA GLN A 509 10.67 11.73 38.24
C GLN A 509 11.55 10.55 38.66
N HIS A 510 12.11 9.82 37.70
CA HIS A 510 12.73 8.51 37.93
C HIS A 510 14.21 8.48 37.54
N ASN A 511 14.62 9.30 36.58
CA ASN A 511 15.97 9.32 36.02
C ASN A 511 16.73 10.62 36.36
N THR A 512 18.03 10.53 36.18
CA THR A 512 18.95 11.67 36.20
C THR A 512 18.74 12.48 34.93
N GLY A 513 18.74 13.81 35.03
CA GLY A 513 18.66 14.68 33.85
C GLY A 513 19.79 14.39 32.87
N LEU A 514 21.03 14.31 33.38
CA LEU A 514 22.21 13.95 32.61
C LEU A 514 23.10 12.95 33.39
N GLU A 515 23.28 11.75 32.86
CA GLU A 515 24.10 10.69 33.47
C GLU A 515 25.36 10.42 32.62
N LEU A 516 26.54 10.56 33.23
CA LEU A 516 27.84 10.43 32.57
C LEU A 516 28.60 9.21 33.10
N SER A 517 28.56 8.09 32.39
CA SER A 517 29.21 6.85 32.83
C SER A 517 30.59 6.61 32.20
N HIS A 518 30.82 7.13 31.00
CA HIS A 518 32.10 7.03 30.30
C HIS A 518 32.16 8.10 29.20
N PHE A 519 33.33 8.75 29.04
CA PHE A 519 33.64 9.71 27.96
C PHE A 519 35.14 10.04 27.98
N ARG A 520 35.70 10.59 26.90
CA ARG A 520 37.10 11.05 26.85
C ARG A 520 37.20 12.58 26.92
N SER A 521 36.44 13.28 26.09
CA SER A 521 36.27 14.73 26.11
C SER A 521 34.82 15.07 25.82
N ILE A 522 34.20 15.90 26.67
CA ILE A 522 32.85 16.37 26.47
C ILE A 522 32.65 17.75 27.09
N GLU A 523 31.95 18.62 26.36
CA GLU A 523 31.61 19.97 26.77
C GLU A 523 30.09 20.13 26.87
N PHE A 524 29.63 20.66 28.01
CA PHE A 524 28.24 21.03 28.24
C PHE A 524 28.12 22.53 28.42
N VAL A 525 27.45 23.22 27.49
CA VAL A 525 27.32 24.68 27.50
C VAL A 525 25.86 25.12 27.41
N ASN A 526 25.47 26.05 28.29
CA ASN A 526 24.17 26.73 28.22
C ASN A 526 22.96 25.77 28.25
N ASN A 527 23.04 24.70 29.04
CA ASN A 527 21.92 23.77 29.23
C ASN A 527 21.09 24.13 30.47
N ILE A 528 19.80 23.79 30.45
CA ILE A 528 18.89 23.86 31.61
C ILE A 528 18.65 22.43 32.10
N ILE A 529 18.99 22.14 33.36
CA ILE A 529 18.77 20.82 33.97
C ILE A 529 17.96 20.99 35.27
N ALA A 530 16.66 20.73 35.22
CA ALA A 530 15.77 21.10 36.31
C ALA A 530 14.69 20.07 36.63
N PHE A 531 14.32 20.01 37.91
CA PHE A 531 13.18 19.20 38.38
C PHE A 531 13.28 17.70 38.07
N ASN A 532 14.48 17.17 37.96
CA ASN A 532 14.73 15.75 37.77
C ASN A 532 14.93 15.04 39.13
N ARG A 533 15.04 13.71 39.11
CA ARG A 533 15.46 12.95 40.29
C ARG A 533 16.84 13.39 40.74
N LYS A 534 17.76 13.62 39.80
CA LYS A 534 19.13 14.11 40.00
C LYS A 534 19.47 15.02 38.81
N GLY A 535 20.27 16.06 39.01
CA GLY A 535 20.67 16.98 37.95
C GLY A 535 21.69 16.33 37.00
N ILE A 536 22.97 16.54 37.29
CA ILE A 536 24.10 15.90 36.61
C ILE A 536 24.71 14.85 37.55
N GLU A 537 24.82 13.61 37.09
CA GLU A 537 25.47 12.52 37.81
C GLU A 537 26.65 11.97 37.01
N GLN A 538 27.82 11.90 37.65
CA GLN A 538 29.04 11.41 37.01
C GLN A 538 29.56 10.15 37.70
N HIS A 539 29.72 9.08 36.94
CA HIS A 539 30.32 7.83 37.42
C HIS A 539 31.74 7.60 36.88
N TYR A 540 32.17 8.39 35.90
CA TYR A 540 33.49 8.28 35.27
C TYR A 540 34.53 9.19 35.95
N ARG A 541 35.83 8.84 35.83
CA ARG A 541 36.93 9.64 36.41
C ARG A 541 37.37 10.84 35.58
N GLY A 542 36.97 10.93 34.31
CA GLY A 542 37.25 12.09 33.46
C GLY A 542 36.43 13.29 33.91
N GLU A 543 36.95 14.51 33.77
CA GLU A 543 36.23 15.73 34.14
C GLU A 543 35.56 16.32 32.89
N PRO A 544 34.22 16.47 32.88
CA PRO A 544 33.53 17.13 31.78
C PRO A 544 33.75 18.65 31.87
N ILE A 545 33.77 19.34 30.73
CA ILE A 545 33.85 20.80 30.71
C ILE A 545 32.42 21.34 30.83
N LEU A 546 32.08 21.90 31.99
CA LEU A 546 30.76 22.49 32.24
C LEU A 546 30.85 24.02 32.18
N ARG A 547 30.02 24.69 31.37
CA ARG A 547 29.97 26.16 31.30
C ARG A 547 28.54 26.69 31.18
N TYR A 548 28.22 27.72 31.95
CA TYR A 548 26.95 28.46 31.85
C TYR A 548 25.70 27.59 31.93
N ASN A 549 25.75 26.45 32.64
CA ASN A 549 24.59 25.57 32.80
C ASN A 549 23.73 26.05 33.97
N CYS A 550 22.41 25.93 33.85
CA CYS A 550 21.45 26.23 34.90
C CYS A 550 20.91 24.91 35.47
N VAL A 551 21.42 24.47 36.62
CA VAL A 551 21.07 23.19 37.23
C VAL A 551 20.37 23.46 38.57
N TYR A 552 19.06 23.21 38.66
CA TYR A 552 18.32 23.60 39.87
C TYR A 552 17.09 22.74 40.16
N GLY A 553 16.72 22.65 41.43
CA GLY A 553 15.46 22.03 41.86
C GLY A 553 15.41 20.51 41.65
N ASN A 554 16.56 19.85 41.53
CA ASN A 554 16.64 18.39 41.41
C ASN A 554 16.59 17.73 42.80
N ARG A 555 15.80 16.66 42.96
CA ARG A 555 15.47 16.11 44.29
C ARG A 555 16.66 15.45 45.02
N GLY A 556 17.53 14.80 44.27
CA GLY A 556 18.66 14.00 44.76
C GLY A 556 19.99 14.75 44.75
N GLY A 557 19.98 16.04 44.39
CA GLY A 557 21.17 16.85 44.18
C GLY A 557 21.28 17.34 42.74
N ASP A 558 21.77 18.57 42.59
CA ASP A 558 22.02 19.19 41.29
C ASP A 558 23.29 18.64 40.64
N TYR A 559 24.36 18.45 41.42
CA TYR A 559 25.61 17.87 40.97
C TYR A 559 25.97 16.71 41.88
N ILE A 560 26.17 15.53 41.30
CA ILE A 560 26.53 14.30 42.02
C ILE A 560 27.82 13.78 41.42
N ASP A 561 28.84 13.67 42.28
CA ASP A 561 30.19 13.21 41.93
C ASP A 561 30.87 14.06 40.81
N CYS A 562 30.44 15.32 40.68
CA CYS A 562 31.03 16.34 39.83
C CYS A 562 30.86 17.73 40.47
N GLU A 563 31.66 18.70 40.03
CA GLU A 563 31.61 20.09 40.50
C GLU A 563 30.91 21.00 39.47
N PRO A 564 30.22 22.07 39.90
CA PRO A 564 29.71 23.08 38.98
C PRO A 564 30.85 23.74 38.20
N GLY A 565 30.70 23.88 36.88
CA GLY A 565 31.70 24.54 36.05
C GLY A 565 31.48 26.05 35.90
N GLU A 566 32.35 26.68 35.10
CA GLU A 566 32.43 28.13 34.95
C GLU A 566 31.08 28.77 34.59
N GLY A 567 30.66 29.77 35.37
CA GLY A 567 29.43 30.51 35.11
C GLY A 567 28.14 29.68 35.25
N SER A 568 28.21 28.45 35.75
CA SER A 568 27.03 27.64 36.03
C SER A 568 26.30 28.15 37.27
N ILE A 569 24.97 28.08 37.25
CA ILE A 569 24.10 28.49 38.35
C ILE A 569 23.49 27.23 38.95
N SER A 570 23.62 27.08 40.28
CA SER A 570 22.93 26.05 41.06
C SER A 570 22.22 26.69 42.26
N ALA A 571 21.11 26.10 42.70
CA ALA A 571 20.27 26.67 43.77
C ALA A 571 19.83 25.63 44.80
#